data_AF-A0A3C1PNU7-F1
#
_entry.id   AF-A0A3C1PNU7-F1
#
_cell.length_a   1.000
_cell.length_b   1.000
_cell.length_c   1.000
_cell.angle_alpha   90.00
_cell.angle_beta   90.00
_cell.angle_gamma   90.00
#
_symmetry.space_group_name_H-M   'P 1'
#
loop_
_entity.id
_entity.type
_entity.pdbx_description
1 polymer ?
#
loop_
_entity_poly.entity_id
_entity_poly.type
_entity_poly.pdbx_seq_one_letter_code
_entity_poly.pdbx_strand_id
1 'polypeptide(L)'
;MFKRILLKLSGESLQGNSESTIDFERVNQYAADIKAAADMGIEIGIVIGGGNIFRGVSGASKGFDRVKGDQMGMLATVINSLALESTLNAIGKKAKLFTATPMSPIGQHFTKDKAIENLKKGYVVIIAGGTGNPYFTTDTASA
;
A
#
# COMPACT_ATOMS: atom_id res chain seq x y z
N MET A 1 -14.66 20.36 2.65
CA MET A 1 -14.51 18.90 2.92
C MET A 1 -14.01 18.25 1.63
N PHE A 2 -12.94 17.44 1.67
CA PHE A 2 -12.41 16.80 0.46
C PHE A 2 -13.31 15.63 0.03
N LYS A 3 -13.63 15.55 -1.26
CA LYS A 3 -14.41 14.43 -1.82
C LYS A 3 -13.58 13.15 -1.96
N ARG A 4 -12.30 13.31 -2.27
CA ARG A 4 -11.36 12.23 -2.56
C ARG A 4 -9.97 12.60 -2.05
N ILE A 5 -9.27 11.62 -1.48
CA ILE A 5 -7.89 11.76 -1.02
C ILE A 5 -7.03 10.59 -1.50
N LEU A 6 -5.71 10.85 -1.56
CA LEU A 6 -4.69 9.81 -1.65
C LEU A 6 -3.90 9.82 -0.35
N LEU A 7 -4.05 8.77 0.44
CA LEU A 7 -3.37 8.60 1.72
C LEU A 7 -2.08 7.82 1.52
N LYS A 8 -0.94 8.47 1.74
CA LYS A 8 0.37 7.80 1.74
C LYS A 8 0.74 7.38 3.17
N LEU A 9 1.01 6.09 3.35
CA LEU A 9 1.54 5.51 4.58
C LEU A 9 3.00 5.10 4.38
N SER A 10 3.84 5.29 5.39
CA SER A 10 5.19 4.70 5.36
C SER A 10 5.10 3.20 5.66
N GLY A 11 6.14 2.44 5.33
CA GLY A 11 6.18 1.03 5.74
C GLY A 11 6.36 0.93 7.26
N GLU A 12 7.23 1.80 7.79
CA GLU A 12 7.58 1.93 9.20
C GLU A 12 6.36 2.22 10.08
N SER A 13 5.37 2.95 9.58
CA SER A 13 4.14 3.19 10.36
C SER A 13 3.37 1.89 10.66
N LEU A 14 3.52 0.86 9.82
CA LEU A 14 2.90 -0.46 10.06
C LEU A 14 3.74 -1.36 10.98
N GLN A 15 5.02 -1.05 11.20
CA GLN A 15 5.87 -1.79 12.14
C GLN A 15 5.69 -1.32 13.58
N GLY A 16 5.37 -0.04 13.79
CA GLY A 16 5.22 0.52 15.13
C GLY A 16 6.51 0.38 15.95
N ASN A 17 6.36 -0.08 17.20
CA ASN A 17 7.49 -0.36 18.11
C ASN A 17 7.79 -1.87 18.21
N SER A 18 7.23 -2.69 17.31
CA SER A 18 7.39 -4.13 17.34
C SER A 18 8.72 -4.57 16.75
N GLU A 19 9.28 -5.67 17.27
CA GLU A 19 10.38 -6.38 16.61
C GLU A 19 9.93 -7.11 15.34
N SER A 20 8.62 -7.29 15.15
CA SER A 20 8.03 -7.79 13.90
C SER A 20 8.16 -6.75 12.77
N THR A 21 8.16 -7.21 11.52
CA THR A 21 8.10 -6.32 10.35
C THR A 21 6.72 -5.68 10.19
N ILE A 22 5.66 -6.31 10.69
CA ILE A 22 4.28 -5.78 10.70
C ILE A 22 3.69 -5.96 12.10
N ASP A 23 3.22 -4.86 12.68
CA ASP A 23 2.48 -4.80 13.92
C ASP A 23 0.98 -4.78 13.61
N PHE A 24 0.30 -5.87 13.94
CA PHE A 24 -1.13 -6.02 13.66
C PHE A 24 -2.01 -5.07 14.47
N GLU A 25 -1.60 -4.63 15.66
CA GLU A 25 -2.35 -3.62 16.41
C GLU A 25 -2.34 -2.29 15.66
N ARG A 26 -1.19 -1.90 15.11
CA ARG A 26 -1.07 -0.71 14.26
C ARG A 26 -1.89 -0.82 12.98
N VAL A 27 -1.85 -1.97 12.30
CA VAL A 27 -2.66 -2.19 11.10
C VAL A 27 -4.16 -2.10 11.43
N ASN A 28 -4.60 -2.69 12.54
CA ASN A 28 -5.99 -2.61 13.00
C ASN A 28 -6.42 -1.18 13.30
N GLN A 29 -5.56 -0.40 13.96
CA GLN A 29 -5.84 1.00 14.24
C GLN A 29 -5.97 1.83 12.95
N TYR A 30 -5.03 1.69 12.01
CA TYR A 30 -5.14 2.36 10.71
C TYR A 30 -6.41 1.95 9.96
N ALA A 31 -6.75 0.67 9.94
CA ALA A 31 -7.95 0.19 9.27
C ALA A 31 -9.22 0.82 9.88
N ALA A 32 -9.29 0.95 11.20
CA ALA A 32 -10.40 1.61 11.88
C ALA A 32 -10.51 3.10 11.51
N ASP A 33 -9.39 3.83 11.52
CA ASP A 33 -9.34 5.24 11.16
C ASP A 33 -9.73 5.47 9.69
N ILE A 34 -9.21 4.65 8.78
CA ILE A 34 -9.54 4.67 7.35
C ILE A 34 -11.02 4.37 7.14
N LYS A 35 -11.57 3.37 7.85
CA LYS A 35 -12.99 3.03 7.78
C LYS A 35 -13.85 4.21 8.22
N ALA A 36 -13.52 4.83 9.36
CA ALA A 36 -14.26 5.98 9.87
C ALA A 36 -14.29 7.13 8.84
N ALA A 37 -13.14 7.46 8.25
CA ALA A 37 -13.06 8.48 7.20
C ALA A 37 -13.84 8.10 5.93
N ALA A 38 -13.77 6.83 5.49
CA ALA A 38 -14.49 6.35 4.32
C ALA A 38 -16.01 6.32 4.52
N ASP A 39 -16.47 6.06 5.75
CA ASP A 39 -17.89 6.04 6.11
C ASP A 39 -18.50 7.45 6.18
N MET A 40 -17.67 8.49 6.30
CA MET A 40 -18.08 9.88 6.10
C MET A 40 -18.30 10.24 4.61
N GLY A 41 -18.14 9.29 3.69
CA GLY A 41 -18.34 9.47 2.25
C GLY A 41 -17.08 9.94 1.49
N ILE A 42 -15.91 9.90 2.12
CA ILE A 42 -14.64 10.24 1.48
C ILE A 42 -14.17 9.06 0.63
N GLU A 43 -13.82 9.32 -0.63
CA GLU A 43 -13.17 8.32 -1.49
C GLU A 43 -11.67 8.25 -1.16
N ILE A 44 -11.18 7.09 -0.72
CA ILE A 44 -9.81 6.94 -0.22
C ILE A 44 -9.00 6.00 -1.13
N GLY A 45 -8.00 6.57 -1.80
CA GLY A 45 -6.87 5.81 -2.35
C GLY A 45 -5.75 5.72 -1.32
N ILE A 46 -5.00 4.61 -1.30
CA ILE A 46 -3.90 4.38 -0.37
C ILE A 46 -2.66 3.92 -1.13
N VAL A 47 -1.50 4.46 -0.76
CA VAL A 47 -0.19 3.95 -1.18
C VAL A 47 0.64 3.67 0.07
N ILE A 48 1.28 2.51 0.16
CA ILE A 48 2.05 2.11 1.34
C ILE A 48 3.52 1.87 0.95
N GLY A 49 4.44 2.42 1.74
CA GLY A 49 5.88 2.13 1.61
C GLY A 49 6.23 0.70 2.07
N GLY A 50 7.43 0.23 1.74
CA GLY A 50 7.92 -1.12 2.07
C GLY A 50 9.10 -1.16 3.06
N GLY A 51 9.47 -0.01 3.65
CA GLY A 51 10.72 0.16 4.40
C GLY A 51 10.81 -0.60 5.73
N ASN A 52 9.68 -1.09 6.26
CA ASN A 52 9.62 -2.02 7.38
C ASN A 52 10.06 -3.46 7.03
N ILE A 53 9.94 -3.86 5.75
CA ILE A 53 10.34 -5.20 5.27
C ILE A 53 11.66 -5.12 4.52
N PHE A 54 11.82 -4.13 3.64
CA PHE A 54 13.01 -3.99 2.81
C PHE A 54 13.43 -2.51 2.65
N ARG A 55 14.66 -2.20 3.06
CA ARG A 55 15.28 -0.89 2.88
C ARG A 55 16.33 -0.98 1.78
N GLY A 56 16.00 -0.51 0.58
CA GLY A 56 16.82 -0.67 -0.64
C GLY A 56 18.27 -0.19 -0.57
N VAL A 57 18.64 0.60 0.44
CA VAL A 57 19.99 1.16 0.59
C VAL A 57 20.94 0.25 1.36
N SER A 58 20.45 -0.73 2.14
CA SER A 58 21.34 -1.61 2.94
C SER A 58 21.92 -2.79 2.15
N GLY A 59 21.33 -3.11 0.98
CA GLY A 59 21.80 -4.19 0.10
C GLY A 59 22.78 -3.73 -0.99
N ALA A 60 22.60 -2.52 -1.54
CA ALA A 60 23.43 -2.02 -2.64
C ALA A 60 24.91 -1.86 -2.26
N SER A 61 25.21 -1.53 -1.01
CA SER A 61 26.58 -1.47 -0.47
C SER A 61 27.24 -2.84 -0.30
N LYS A 62 26.50 -3.94 -0.47
CA LYS A 62 26.98 -5.34 -0.35
C LYS A 62 27.10 -6.06 -1.70
N GLY A 63 27.06 -5.34 -2.83
CA GLY A 63 27.21 -5.90 -4.18
C GLY A 63 25.91 -6.40 -4.82
N PHE A 64 24.75 -5.97 -4.32
CA PHE A 64 23.45 -6.36 -4.84
C PHE A 64 23.03 -5.47 -6.03
N ASP A 65 22.44 -6.08 -7.07
CA ASP A 65 21.85 -5.34 -8.20
C ASP A 65 20.74 -4.41 -7.70
N ARG A 66 20.91 -3.11 -7.91
CA ARG A 66 19.96 -2.06 -7.51
C ARG A 66 18.56 -2.32 -8.06
N VAL A 67 18.44 -2.84 -9.29
CA VAL A 67 17.15 -3.16 -9.90
C VAL A 67 16.43 -4.26 -9.10
N LYS A 68 17.16 -5.29 -8.67
CA LYS A 68 16.62 -6.34 -7.81
C LYS A 68 16.23 -5.81 -6.44
N GLY A 69 17.03 -4.92 -5.86
CA GLY A 69 16.68 -4.24 -4.61
C GLY A 69 15.36 -3.47 -4.71
N ASP A 70 15.16 -2.69 -5.78
CA ASP A 70 13.92 -1.95 -5.97
C ASP A 70 12.72 -2.88 -6.20
N GLN A 71 12.90 -3.99 -6.91
CA GLN A 71 11.87 -5.03 -7.06
C GLN A 71 11.48 -5.66 -5.72
N MET A 72 12.45 -5.93 -4.84
CA MET A 72 12.18 -6.41 -3.47
C MET A 72 11.42 -5.36 -2.66
N GLY A 73 11.78 -4.08 -2.80
CA GLY A 73 11.03 -2.97 -2.20
C GLY A 73 9.59 -2.88 -2.71
N MET A 74 9.37 -3.04 -4.02
CA MET A 74 8.03 -3.08 -4.60
C MET A 74 7.21 -4.26 -4.05
N LEU A 75 7.79 -5.45 -3.93
CA LEU A 75 7.12 -6.60 -3.30
C LEU A 75 6.81 -6.36 -1.82
N ALA A 76 7.69 -5.70 -1.07
CA ALA A 76 7.42 -5.30 0.31
C ALA A 76 6.17 -4.41 0.42
N THR A 77 5.97 -3.47 -0.50
CA THR A 77 4.72 -2.67 -0.53
C THR A 77 3.47 -3.53 -0.76
N VAL A 78 3.58 -4.59 -1.57
CA VAL A 78 2.47 -5.53 -1.83
C VAL A 78 2.12 -6.31 -0.57
N ILE A 79 3.13 -6.78 0.17
CA ILE A 79 2.93 -7.51 1.44
C ILE A 79 2.19 -6.62 2.45
N ASN A 80 2.64 -5.39 2.64
CA ASN A 80 1.98 -4.43 3.53
C ASN A 80 0.54 -4.13 3.10
N SER A 81 0.32 -4.03 1.78
CA SER A 81 -1.00 -3.73 1.22
C SER A 81 -1.98 -4.89 1.39
N LEU A 82 -1.51 -6.14 1.31
CA LEU A 82 -2.32 -7.33 1.62
C LEU A 82 -2.77 -7.35 3.09
N ALA A 83 -1.87 -7.00 4.02
CA ALA A 83 -2.21 -6.90 5.42
C ALA A 83 -3.34 -5.89 5.66
N LEU A 84 -3.21 -4.68 5.09
CA LEU A 84 -4.24 -3.65 5.23
C LEU A 84 -5.55 -3.99 4.52
N GLU A 85 -5.50 -4.54 3.30
CA GLU A 85 -6.69 -4.99 2.56
C GLU A 85 -7.47 -6.04 3.35
N SER A 86 -6.76 -7.05 3.88
CA SER A 86 -7.36 -8.11 4.68
C SER A 86 -8.03 -7.55 5.94
N THR A 87 -7.34 -6.66 6.66
CA THR A 87 -7.89 -6.06 7.89
C THR A 87 -9.10 -5.18 7.61
N LEU A 88 -9.07 -4.32 6.58
CA LEU A 88 -10.22 -3.50 6.19
C LEU A 88 -11.44 -4.36 5.85
N ASN A 89 -11.23 -5.41 5.04
CA ASN A 89 -12.31 -6.33 4.69
C ASN A 89 -12.85 -7.08 5.92
N ALA A 90 -11.99 -7.49 6.85
CA ALA A 90 -12.39 -8.17 8.08
C ALA A 90 -13.27 -7.29 8.99
N ILE A 91 -13.06 -5.95 8.99
CA ILE A 91 -13.91 -5.00 9.73
C ILE A 91 -15.08 -4.45 8.89
N GLY A 92 -15.40 -5.11 7.76
CA GLY A 92 -16.55 -4.81 6.92
C GLY A 92 -16.38 -3.61 5.98
N LYS A 93 -15.17 -3.02 5.88
CA LYS A 93 -14.89 -1.99 4.88
C LYS A 93 -14.32 -2.63 3.62
N LYS A 94 -15.09 -2.59 2.54
CA LYS A 94 -14.66 -3.10 1.24
C LYS A 94 -13.37 -2.41 0.79
N ALA A 95 -12.31 -3.18 0.61
CA ALA A 95 -11.03 -2.73 0.09
C ALA A 95 -10.65 -3.54 -1.16
N LYS A 96 -9.85 -2.94 -2.04
CA LYS A 96 -9.35 -3.58 -3.26
C LYS A 96 -7.89 -3.23 -3.50
N LEU A 97 -7.05 -4.26 -3.57
CA LEU A 97 -5.64 -4.15 -3.92
C LEU A 97 -5.43 -4.09 -5.43
N PHE A 98 -4.70 -3.06 -5.86
CA PHE A 98 -4.14 -2.92 -7.19
C PHE A 98 -2.61 -2.97 -7.15
N THR A 99 -2.01 -3.64 -8.12
CA THR A 99 -0.56 -3.74 -8.25
C THR A 99 -0.09 -3.06 -9.54
N ALA A 100 0.99 -2.28 -9.45
CA ALA A 100 1.61 -1.64 -10.60
C ALA A 100 2.10 -2.68 -11.62
N THR A 101 2.70 -3.77 -11.16
CA THR A 101 3.05 -4.94 -11.99
C THR A 101 1.92 -5.98 -11.92
N PRO A 102 1.51 -6.61 -13.03
CA PRO A 102 0.51 -7.69 -13.01
C PRO A 102 0.92 -8.83 -12.07
N MET A 103 0.14 -9.08 -11.01
CA MET A 103 0.35 -10.18 -10.06
C MET A 103 -0.97 -10.91 -9.77
N SER A 104 -1.48 -11.64 -10.75
CA SER A 104 -2.64 -12.52 -10.52
C SER A 104 -2.18 -13.79 -9.80
N PRO A 105 -2.90 -14.27 -8.75
CA PRO A 105 -4.19 -13.81 -8.23
C PRO A 105 -4.10 -12.80 -7.06
N ILE A 106 -2.91 -12.32 -6.71
CA ILE A 106 -2.65 -11.49 -5.51
C ILE A 106 -3.39 -10.15 -5.56
N GLY A 107 -3.30 -9.43 -6.68
CA GLY A 107 -3.89 -8.11 -6.83
C GLY A 107 -4.29 -7.83 -8.27
N GLN A 108 -5.23 -6.91 -8.47
CA GLN A 108 -5.64 -6.52 -9.80
C GLN A 108 -4.59 -5.60 -10.42
N HIS A 109 -4.26 -5.77 -11.70
CA HIS A 109 -3.36 -4.82 -12.36
C HIS A 109 -3.94 -3.40 -12.33
N PHE A 110 -3.14 -2.44 -11.89
CA PHE A 110 -3.55 -1.05 -11.78
C PHE A 110 -3.89 -0.46 -13.15
N THR A 111 -5.09 0.13 -13.23
CA THR A 111 -5.44 1.09 -14.27
C THR A 111 -6.23 2.20 -13.60
N LYS A 112 -6.04 3.43 -14.06
CA LYS A 112 -6.75 4.60 -13.54
C LYS A 112 -8.27 4.39 -13.52
N ASP A 113 -8.83 3.86 -14.61
CA ASP A 113 -10.27 3.71 -14.76
C ASP A 113 -10.85 2.73 -13.75
N LYS A 114 -10.23 1.55 -13.58
CA LYS A 114 -10.67 0.54 -12.58
C LYS A 114 -10.54 1.06 -11.15
N ALA A 115 -9.45 1.78 -10.84
CA ALA A 115 -9.26 2.39 -9.52
C ALA A 115 -10.37 3.42 -9.24
N ILE A 116 -10.63 4.33 -10.18
CA ILE A 116 -11.68 5.35 -10.06
C ILE A 116 -13.07 4.71 -9.94
N GLU A 117 -13.35 3.66 -10.71
CA GLU A 117 -14.61 2.93 -10.64
C GLU A 117 -14.83 2.31 -9.25
N ASN A 118 -13.80 1.68 -8.68
CA ASN A 118 -13.88 1.09 -7.34
C ASN A 118 -14.07 2.16 -6.25
N LEU A 119 -13.35 3.30 -6.34
CA LEU A 119 -13.55 4.44 -5.45
C LEU A 119 -15.00 4.91 -5.46
N LYS A 120 -15.59 5.10 -6.65
CA LYS A 120 -17.00 5.51 -6.81
C LYS A 120 -17.99 4.49 -6.25
N LYS A 121 -17.64 3.20 -6.22
CA LYS A 121 -18.42 2.12 -5.62
C LYS A 121 -18.25 2.02 -4.10
N GLY A 122 -17.48 2.92 -3.48
CA GLY A 122 -17.25 2.98 -2.04
C GLY A 122 -16.16 2.04 -1.53
N TYR A 123 -15.35 1.46 -2.42
CA TYR A 123 -14.17 0.68 -2.03
C TYR A 123 -13.04 1.63 -1.62
N VAL A 124 -12.30 1.24 -0.58
CA VAL A 124 -10.94 1.76 -0.36
C VAL A 124 -10.02 1.12 -1.40
N VAL A 125 -9.31 1.93 -2.16
CA VAL A 125 -8.40 1.45 -3.20
C VAL A 125 -6.97 1.51 -2.70
N ILE A 126 -6.28 0.37 -2.66
CA ILE A 126 -4.88 0.29 -2.24
C ILE A 126 -4.02 0.03 -3.46
N ILE A 127 -2.98 0.84 -3.68
CA ILE A 127 -2.10 0.77 -4.84
C ILE A 127 -0.69 0.40 -4.34
N ALA A 128 -0.22 -0.76 -4.77
CA ALA A 128 1.06 -1.33 -4.39
C ALA A 128 1.99 -1.50 -5.60
N GLY A 129 3.28 -1.69 -5.32
CA GLY A 129 4.33 -1.80 -6.33
C GLY A 129 4.91 -0.45 -6.78
N GLY A 130 4.62 0.64 -6.07
CA GLY A 130 5.10 1.98 -6.44
C GLY A 130 4.67 2.37 -7.86
N THR A 131 5.58 2.92 -8.64
CA THR A 131 5.34 3.25 -10.07
C THR A 131 5.48 2.04 -11.00
N GLY A 132 5.83 0.86 -10.46
CA GLY A 132 6.18 -0.34 -11.22
C GLY A 132 7.57 -0.30 -11.86
N ASN A 133 8.31 0.79 -11.69
CA ASN A 133 9.63 0.99 -12.28
C ASN A 133 10.71 1.10 -11.18
N PRO A 134 11.88 0.45 -11.35
CA PRO A 134 13.05 0.68 -10.51
C PRO A 134 13.47 2.16 -10.51
N TYR A 135 14.28 2.57 -9.54
CA TYR A 135 14.77 3.93 -9.31
C TYR A 135 13.75 4.95 -8.79
N PHE A 136 12.49 4.57 -8.60
CA PHE A 136 11.43 5.45 -8.10
C PHE A 136 10.98 5.06 -6.68
N THR A 137 10.65 6.06 -5.87
CA THR A 137 10.12 5.85 -4.52
C THR A 137 8.60 5.81 -4.52
N THR A 138 8.03 5.31 -3.43
CA THR A 138 6.58 5.38 -3.17
C THR A 138 6.04 6.81 -3.20
N ASP A 139 6.87 7.80 -2.86
CA ASP A 139 6.47 9.21 -2.92
C ASP A 139 6.29 9.69 -4.38
N THR A 140 7.05 9.14 -5.34
CA THR A 140 6.81 9.41 -6.77
C THR A 140 5.52 8.76 -7.29
N ALA A 141 5.11 7.63 -6.71
CA ALA A 141 3.84 7.00 -7.05
C ALA A 141 2.64 7.71 -6.43
N SER A 142 2.87 8.52 -5.40
CA SER A 142 1.85 9.26 -4.66
C SER A 142 1.71 10.72 -5.12
N ALA A 143 2.70 11.24 -5.85
CA ALA A 143 2.69 12.55 -6.51
C ALA A 143 1.84 12.51 -7.78
#